data_AF-A0A0M8Z5G4-F1
#
_entry.id   AF-A0A0M8Z5G4-F1
#
_cell.length_a   1.000
_cell.length_b   1.000
_cell.length_c   1.000
_cell.angle_alpha   90.00
_cell.angle_beta   90.00
_cell.angle_gamma   90.00
#
_symmetry.space_group_name_H-M   'P 1'
#
loop_
_entity.id
_entity.type
_entity.pdbx_description
1 polymer ?
#
loop_
_entity_poly.entity_id
_entity_poly.type
_entity_poly.pdbx_seq_one_letter_code
_entity_poly.pdbx_strand_id
1 'polypeptide(L)'
;PTVKSGQRGVDVTTVQLLLTARGHAVKADGVYGSGTVAKVKAFQKAQHLPTDGIVGPQTWTRLVTTLKPGTKGTAVTALQYQLTANGHTVKTDGVYGPTTTTKVKAFQTAHRLTADGIAGTNTWAALVSR
;
A
#
# COMPACT_ATOMS: atom_id res chain seq x y z
N PRO A 1 -11.47 2.16 -3.16
CA PRO A 1 -11.16 0.81 -3.70
C PRO A 1 -11.39 -0.30 -2.67
N THR A 2 -11.75 -1.49 -3.16
CA THR A 2 -12.00 -2.68 -2.32
C THR A 2 -11.19 -3.84 -2.84
N VAL A 3 -10.38 -4.46 -1.98
CA VAL A 3 -9.60 -5.66 -2.31
C VAL A 3 -10.13 -6.88 -1.55
N LYS A 4 -10.40 -7.99 -2.23
CA LYS A 4 -11.05 -9.19 -1.67
C LYS A 4 -10.58 -10.49 -2.32
N SER A 5 -10.99 -11.62 -1.74
CA SER A 5 -10.67 -12.97 -2.22
C SER A 5 -10.94 -13.16 -3.71
N GLY A 6 -10.02 -13.88 -4.36
CA GLY A 6 -10.06 -14.17 -5.80
C GLY A 6 -9.45 -13.07 -6.68
N GLN A 7 -9.23 -11.86 -6.16
CA GLN A 7 -8.54 -10.81 -6.92
C GLN A 7 -7.03 -11.06 -6.99
N ARG A 8 -6.42 -10.46 -8.01
CA ARG A 8 -4.98 -10.52 -8.27
C ARG A 8 -4.47 -9.17 -8.77
N GLY A 9 -3.17 -8.94 -8.62
CA GLY A 9 -2.48 -7.79 -9.18
C GLY A 9 -1.89 -6.86 -8.12
N VAL A 10 -1.55 -5.65 -8.56
CA VAL A 10 -0.73 -4.71 -7.78
C VAL A 10 -1.38 -4.25 -6.47
N ASP A 11 -2.70 -4.06 -6.43
CA ASP A 11 -3.38 -3.69 -5.19
C ASP A 11 -3.32 -4.84 -4.16
N VAL A 12 -3.35 -6.09 -4.62
CA VAL A 12 -3.18 -7.27 -3.76
C VAL A 12 -1.75 -7.34 -3.23
N THR A 13 -0.74 -7.18 -4.10
CA THR A 13 0.67 -7.12 -3.68
C THR A 13 0.90 -6.01 -2.66
N THR A 14 0.26 -4.86 -2.87
CA THR A 14 0.31 -3.71 -1.95
C THR A 14 -0.25 -4.07 -0.58
N VAL A 15 -1.43 -4.70 -0.52
CA VAL A 15 -2.01 -5.20 0.73
C VAL A 15 -1.05 -6.18 1.42
N GLN A 16 -0.50 -7.16 0.70
CA GLN A 16 0.39 -8.17 1.25
C GLN A 16 1.68 -7.57 1.85
N LEU A 17 2.29 -6.60 1.16
CA LEU A 17 3.49 -5.91 1.62
C LEU A 17 3.22 -5.00 2.84
N LEU A 18 2.07 -4.30 2.85
CA LEU A 18 1.66 -3.48 3.98
C LEU A 18 1.31 -4.34 5.21
N LEU A 19 0.61 -5.47 5.03
CA LEU A 19 0.35 -6.42 6.12
C LEU A 19 1.66 -6.92 6.75
N THR A 20 2.64 -7.27 5.90
CA THR A 20 3.97 -7.65 6.37
C THR A 20 4.65 -6.54 7.17
N ALA A 21 4.53 -5.28 6.72
CA ALA A 21 5.04 -4.13 7.48
C ALA A 21 4.32 -3.92 8.82
N ARG A 22 3.07 -4.40 8.96
CA ARG A 22 2.30 -4.37 10.21
C ARG A 22 2.51 -5.62 11.08
N GLY A 23 3.48 -6.47 10.77
CA GLY A 23 3.76 -7.69 11.52
C GLY A 23 2.89 -8.88 11.14
N HIS A 24 2.00 -8.73 10.15
CA HIS A 24 1.20 -9.83 9.60
C HIS A 24 1.87 -10.38 8.34
N ALA A 25 3.04 -11.00 8.51
CA ALA A 25 3.83 -11.54 7.40
C ALA A 25 3.02 -12.47 6.48
N VAL A 26 3.06 -12.19 5.19
CA VAL A 26 2.42 -12.95 4.12
C VAL A 26 3.26 -12.87 2.86
N LYS A 27 3.26 -13.93 2.06
CA LYS A 27 3.93 -13.93 0.76
C LYS A 27 3.26 -12.90 -0.16
N ALA A 28 4.04 -11.96 -0.67
CA ALA A 28 3.57 -10.94 -1.62
C ALA A 28 3.59 -11.48 -3.06
N ASP A 29 2.74 -12.46 -3.35
CA ASP A 29 2.61 -13.10 -4.68
C ASP A 29 1.59 -12.42 -5.60
N GLY A 30 0.92 -11.36 -5.11
CA GLY A 30 -0.10 -10.65 -5.86
C GLY A 30 -1.40 -11.43 -6.02
N VAL A 31 -1.62 -12.50 -5.24
CA VAL A 31 -2.84 -13.31 -5.25
C VAL A 31 -3.57 -13.23 -3.92
N TYR A 32 -4.84 -12.83 -3.94
CA TYR A 32 -5.66 -12.74 -2.73
C TYR A 32 -6.24 -14.11 -2.39
N GLY A 33 -5.37 -15.02 -1.98
CA GLY A 33 -5.73 -16.38 -1.55
C GLY A 33 -6.10 -16.47 -0.07
N SER A 34 -6.31 -17.70 0.40
CA SER A 34 -6.69 -18.01 1.80
C SER A 34 -5.68 -17.48 2.83
N GLY A 35 -4.38 -17.54 2.52
CA GLY A 35 -3.32 -16.97 3.36
C GLY A 35 -3.48 -15.46 3.55
N THR A 36 -3.73 -14.72 2.46
CA THR A 36 -3.98 -13.27 2.50
C THR A 36 -5.26 -12.95 3.29
N VAL A 37 -6.36 -13.68 3.04
CA VAL A 37 -7.63 -13.51 3.78
C VAL A 37 -7.41 -13.67 5.29
N ALA A 38 -6.70 -14.71 5.72
CA ALA A 38 -6.46 -14.98 7.13
C ALA A 38 -5.67 -13.83 7.79
N LYS A 39 -4.66 -13.29 7.09
CA LYS A 39 -3.85 -12.16 7.59
C LYS A 39 -4.61 -10.85 7.62
N VAL A 40 -5.47 -10.59 6.62
CA VAL A 40 -6.37 -9.42 6.64
C VAL A 40 -7.35 -9.51 7.81
N LYS A 41 -7.98 -10.67 8.04
CA LYS A 41 -8.87 -10.86 9.20
C LYS A 41 -8.15 -10.66 10.52
N ALA A 42 -6.92 -11.18 10.65
CA ALA A 42 -6.10 -10.97 11.85
C ALA A 42 -5.78 -9.48 12.07
N PHE A 43 -5.42 -8.77 11.01
CA PHE A 43 -5.19 -7.32 11.06
C PHE A 43 -6.45 -6.54 11.44
N GLN A 44 -7.58 -6.82 10.79
CA GLN A 44 -8.87 -6.19 11.11
C GLN A 44 -9.25 -6.40 12.57
N LYS A 45 -9.09 -7.62 13.09
CA LYS A 45 -9.33 -7.94 14.50
C LYS A 45 -8.44 -7.11 15.40
N ALA A 46 -7.14 -7.04 15.11
CA ALA A 46 -6.18 -6.25 15.90
C ALA A 46 -6.45 -4.74 15.86
N GLN A 47 -7.12 -4.25 14.82
CA GLN A 47 -7.48 -2.85 14.65
C GLN A 47 -8.93 -2.52 15.05
N HIS A 48 -9.67 -3.49 15.64
CA HIS A 48 -11.08 -3.35 16.02
C HIS A 48 -12.00 -2.96 14.84
N LEU A 49 -11.73 -3.53 13.66
CA LEU A 49 -12.53 -3.37 12.45
C LEU A 49 -13.42 -4.62 12.23
N PRO A 50 -14.49 -4.53 11.41
CA PRO A 50 -15.21 -5.70 10.95
C PRO A 50 -14.26 -6.74 10.32
N THR A 51 -14.31 -7.98 10.81
CA THR A 51 -13.40 -9.08 10.41
C THR A 51 -13.94 -9.88 9.22
N ASP A 52 -14.29 -9.18 8.15
CA ASP A 52 -14.85 -9.78 6.92
C ASP A 52 -13.78 -10.34 5.98
N GLY A 53 -12.51 -9.97 6.18
CA GLY A 53 -11.40 -10.35 5.29
C GLY A 53 -11.39 -9.54 3.98
N ILE A 54 -12.06 -8.39 3.94
CA ILE A 54 -12.13 -7.48 2.80
C ILE A 54 -11.39 -6.19 3.14
N VAL A 55 -10.47 -5.78 2.27
CA VAL A 55 -9.76 -4.50 2.40
C VAL A 55 -10.59 -3.39 1.76
N GLY A 56 -11.56 -2.87 2.51
CA GLY A 56 -12.32 -1.67 2.17
C GLY A 56 -11.67 -0.37 2.69
N PRO A 57 -12.33 0.80 2.54
CA PRO A 57 -11.78 2.11 2.92
C PRO A 57 -11.31 2.21 4.38
N GLN A 58 -12.06 1.62 5.32
CA GLN A 58 -11.69 1.59 6.74
C GLN A 58 -10.43 0.76 6.98
N THR A 59 -10.35 -0.43 6.36
CA THR A 59 -9.16 -1.29 6.42
C THR A 59 -7.95 -0.59 5.79
N TRP A 60 -8.12 0.04 4.63
CA TRP A 60 -7.06 0.82 3.97
C TRP A 60 -6.52 1.92 4.87
N THR A 61 -7.40 2.74 5.45
CA THR A 61 -7.01 3.84 6.34
C THR A 61 -6.16 3.37 7.51
N ARG A 62 -6.48 2.19 8.08
CA ARG A 62 -5.68 1.60 9.16
C ARG A 62 -4.43 0.90 8.66
N LEU A 63 -4.43 0.33 7.46
CA LEU A 63 -3.34 -0.49 6.92
C LEU A 63 -2.19 0.36 6.36
N VAL A 64 -2.51 1.47 5.71
CA VAL A 64 -1.51 2.39 5.15
C VAL A 64 -0.75 3.09 6.26
N THR A 65 0.54 3.33 6.05
CA THR A 65 1.36 4.12 6.97
C THR A 65 1.88 5.35 6.25
N THR A 66 2.11 6.42 6.99
CA THR A 66 2.75 7.60 6.44
C THR A 66 4.21 7.27 6.16
N LEU A 67 4.62 7.40 4.90
CA LEU A 67 6.01 7.17 4.48
C LEU A 67 6.64 8.48 4.04
N LYS A 68 7.90 8.68 4.42
CA LYS A 68 8.66 9.90 4.14
C LYS A 68 10.10 9.56 3.78
N PRO A 69 10.89 10.53 3.24
CA PRO A 69 12.30 10.31 2.96
C PRO A 69 13.04 9.71 4.17
N GLY A 70 13.87 8.69 3.90
CA GLY A 70 14.61 7.95 4.92
C GLY A 70 13.87 6.73 5.49
N THR A 71 12.55 6.58 5.29
CA THR A 71 11.83 5.34 5.64
C THR A 71 12.30 4.18 4.74
N LYS A 72 12.30 2.96 5.29
CA LYS A 72 12.69 1.73 4.59
C LYS A 72 11.76 0.58 4.95
N GLY A 73 11.77 -0.48 4.13
CA GLY A 73 11.06 -1.74 4.40
C GLY A 73 9.90 -2.00 3.42
N THR A 74 9.12 -3.05 3.70
CA THR A 74 8.11 -3.56 2.76
C THR A 74 7.00 -2.55 2.45
N ALA A 75 6.68 -1.63 3.37
CA ALA A 75 5.74 -0.56 3.09
C ALA A 75 6.25 0.41 2.00
N VAL A 76 7.56 0.67 1.97
CA VAL A 76 8.17 1.47 0.89
C VAL A 76 8.18 0.71 -0.42
N THR A 77 8.47 -0.60 -0.38
CA THR A 77 8.32 -1.48 -1.55
C THR A 77 6.90 -1.40 -2.12
N ALA A 78 5.87 -1.43 -1.27
CA ALA A 78 4.47 -1.31 -1.67
C ALA A 78 4.18 0.03 -2.38
N LEU A 79 4.71 1.13 -1.83
CA LEU A 79 4.61 2.46 -2.43
C LEU A 79 5.29 2.50 -3.81
N GLN A 80 6.52 1.98 -3.92
CA GLN A 80 7.28 1.95 -5.16
C GLN A 80 6.58 1.12 -6.26
N TYR A 81 5.95 0.00 -5.88
CA TYR A 81 5.10 -0.80 -6.77
C TYR A 81 3.90 0.02 -7.27
N GLN A 82 3.19 0.71 -6.38
CA GLN A 82 2.03 1.51 -6.78
C GLN A 82 2.40 2.71 -7.64
N LEU A 83 3.49 3.40 -7.34
CA LEU A 83 3.98 4.51 -8.17
C LEU A 83 4.26 4.02 -9.59
N THR A 84 4.99 2.90 -9.74
CA THR A 84 5.31 2.33 -11.06
C THR A 84 4.04 1.95 -11.81
N ALA A 85 3.07 1.34 -11.14
CA ALA A 85 1.82 0.93 -11.76
C ALA A 85 0.85 2.10 -12.05
N ASN A 86 1.11 3.29 -11.50
CA ASN A 86 0.47 4.56 -11.85
C ASN A 86 1.31 5.38 -12.87
N GLY A 87 2.27 4.76 -13.54
CA GLY A 87 3.10 5.41 -14.58
C GLY A 87 4.30 6.20 -14.05
N HIS A 88 4.53 6.21 -12.74
CA HIS A 88 5.68 6.84 -12.09
C HIS A 88 6.77 5.82 -11.77
N THR A 89 7.37 5.24 -12.81
CA THR A 89 8.42 4.20 -12.67
C THR A 89 9.53 4.62 -11.73
N VAL A 90 9.78 3.78 -10.73
CA VAL A 90 10.84 3.92 -9.72
C VAL A 90 11.45 2.56 -9.43
N LYS A 91 12.72 2.53 -9.05
CA LYS A 91 13.35 1.29 -8.57
C LYS A 91 12.64 0.81 -7.31
N THR A 92 12.25 -0.47 -7.30
CA THR A 92 11.65 -1.11 -6.14
C THR A 92 12.73 -1.76 -5.28
N ASP A 93 13.35 -0.96 -4.41
CA ASP A 93 14.42 -1.38 -3.50
C ASP A 93 14.02 -1.32 -2.02
N GLY A 94 12.78 -0.89 -1.73
CA GLY A 94 12.30 -0.73 -0.36
C GLY A 94 12.95 0.43 0.40
N VAL A 95 13.59 1.37 -0.30
CA VAL A 95 14.23 2.56 0.30
C VAL A 95 13.58 3.84 -0.20
N TYR A 96 13.10 4.67 0.72
CA TYR A 96 12.48 5.95 0.38
C TYR A 96 13.57 7.00 0.19
N GLY A 97 14.24 6.91 -0.97
CA GLY A 97 15.32 7.81 -1.36
C GLY A 97 14.85 9.04 -2.15
N PRO A 98 15.81 9.84 -2.68
CA PRO A 98 15.51 11.01 -3.49
C PRO A 98 14.65 10.69 -4.71
N THR A 99 14.93 9.58 -5.42
CA THR A 99 14.14 9.17 -6.59
C THR A 99 12.70 8.86 -6.24
N THR A 100 12.44 8.13 -5.14
CA THR A 100 11.08 7.87 -4.66
C THR A 100 10.39 9.17 -4.29
N THR A 101 11.09 10.09 -3.61
CA THR A 101 10.55 11.41 -3.24
C THR A 101 10.10 12.20 -4.47
N THR A 102 10.94 12.28 -5.50
CA THR A 102 10.60 12.97 -6.76
C THR A 102 9.38 12.33 -7.42
N LYS A 103 9.27 11.00 -7.42
CA LYS A 103 8.14 10.29 -8.03
C LYS A 103 6.84 10.45 -7.24
N VAL A 104 6.91 10.48 -5.91
CA VAL A 104 5.75 10.79 -5.05
C VAL A 104 5.27 12.21 -5.29
N LYS A 105 6.17 13.20 -5.35
CA LYS A 105 5.79 14.58 -5.68
C LYS A 105 5.15 14.69 -7.06
N ALA A 106 5.72 14.02 -8.06
CA ALA A 106 5.16 14.00 -9.42
C ALA A 106 3.74 13.39 -9.45
N PHE A 107 3.54 12.29 -8.74
CA PHE A 107 2.22 11.66 -8.59
C PHE A 107 1.24 12.61 -7.87
N GLN A 108 1.65 13.19 -6.75
CA GLN A 108 0.82 14.14 -6.00
C GLN A 108 0.39 15.32 -6.89
N THR A 109 1.31 15.93 -7.65
CA THR A 109 0.98 16.99 -8.61
C THR A 109 0.00 16.52 -9.68
N ALA A 110 0.23 15.35 -10.29
CA ALA A 110 -0.65 14.80 -11.32
C ALA A 110 -2.08 14.56 -10.81
N HIS A 111 -2.22 14.22 -9.53
CA HIS A 111 -3.51 13.99 -8.86
C HIS A 111 -4.03 15.19 -8.06
N ARG A 112 -3.46 16.40 -8.27
CA ARG A 112 -3.88 17.65 -7.60
C ARG A 112 -3.84 17.59 -6.07
N LEU A 113 -2.93 16.79 -5.52
CA LEU A 113 -2.62 16.73 -4.10
C LEU A 113 -1.48 17.70 -3.77
N THR A 114 -1.30 18.02 -2.49
CA THR A 114 -0.11 18.74 -2.03
C THR A 114 1.16 17.93 -2.33
N ALA A 115 2.06 18.49 -3.13
CA ALA A 115 3.31 17.85 -3.55
C ALA A 115 4.41 17.91 -2.48
N ASP A 116 4.09 17.48 -1.25
CA ASP A 116 5.01 17.48 -0.10
C ASP A 116 6.05 16.36 -0.15
N GLY A 117 5.86 15.35 -1.00
CA GLY A 117 6.73 14.19 -1.10
C GLY A 117 6.58 13.20 0.05
N ILE A 118 5.46 13.28 0.80
CA ILE A 118 5.08 12.37 1.88
C ILE A 118 3.90 11.51 1.42
N ALA A 119 4.06 10.20 1.40
CA ALA A 119 2.97 9.29 1.10
C ALA A 119 2.09 9.06 2.35
N GLY A 120 1.19 10.01 2.61
CA GLY A 120 0.16 9.94 3.66
C GLY A 120 -1.16 9.33 3.16
N THR A 121 -2.20 9.39 3.99
CA THR A 121 -3.52 8.79 3.70
C THR A 121 -4.11 9.22 2.36
N ASN A 122 -4.04 10.51 2.01
CA ASN A 122 -4.57 11.02 0.75
C ASN A 122 -3.78 10.51 -0.47
N THR A 123 -2.45 10.46 -0.36
CA THR A 123 -1.60 9.90 -1.42
C THR A 123 -1.86 8.41 -1.60
N TRP A 124 -1.97 7.65 -0.52
CA TRP A 124 -2.33 6.24 -0.60
C TRP A 124 -3.71 6.02 -1.20
N ALA A 125 -4.72 6.78 -0.76
CA ALA A 125 -6.07 6.70 -1.30
C ALA A 125 -6.09 6.92 -2.82
N ALA A 126 -5.33 7.90 -3.31
CA ALA A 126 -5.16 8.13 -4.75
C ALA A 126 -4.42 6.97 -5.45
N LEU A 127 -3.34 6.44 -4.87
CA LEU A 127 -2.54 5.36 -5.46
C LEU A 127 -3.33 4.06 -5.68
N VAL A 128 -4.22 3.73 -4.74
CA VAL A 128 -5.04 2.50 -4.79
C VAL A 128 -6.40 2.72 -5.47
N SER A 129 -6.78 3.96 -5.77
CA SER A 129 -8.04 4.29 -6.44
C SER A 129 -7.79 4.44 -7.94
N ARG A 130 -7.93 3.33 -8.66
CA ARG A 130 -7.87 3.29 -10.13
C ARG A 130 -9.26 3.39 -10.73
#